data_AF-A0A7X8WDK1-F1
#
_entry.id   AF-A0A7X8WDK1-F1
#
_cell.length_a   1.000
_cell.length_b   1.000
_cell.length_c   1.000
_cell.angle_alpha   90.00
_cell.angle_beta   90.00
_cell.angle_gamma   90.00
#
_symmetry.space_group_name_H-M   'P 1'
#
loop_
_entity.id
_entity.type
_entity.pdbx_description
1 polymer ?
#
loop_
_entity_poly.entity_id
_entity_poly.type
_entity_poly.pdbx_seq_one_letter_code
_entity_poly.pdbx_strand_id
1 'polypeptide(L)'
;FTRLLARSATGQPITSYTSHYGKPKQGGEFHIIIVDNGRSDILADPEHRKLLNCIRCGACMNTCPVYRRSGGYSYSYFIPGPIGINLGMTKSPQKHAGNLSACSLCLSCSMVCPAKVDLGEQIYKWRQKLDELGESNRQKKIVSKSMQVVMDSPTLFYAALWAAPLVNKMPRFMVYNKLNAWGEGRELPQFASQSFNSLWKKNKVQEKKKDNE
;
A
#
# COMPACT_ATOMS: atom_id res chain seq x y z
N PHE A 1 -24.74 15.08 -9.91
CA PHE A 1 -23.26 14.96 -9.90
C PHE A 1 -22.59 16.00 -9.00
N THR A 2 -22.80 17.32 -9.20
CA THR A 2 -22.11 18.39 -8.44
C THR A 2 -22.25 18.28 -6.93
N ARG A 3 -23.45 17.93 -6.44
CA ARG A 3 -23.70 17.69 -5.00
C ARG A 3 -22.89 16.53 -4.42
N LEU A 4 -22.64 15.47 -5.21
CA LEU A 4 -21.84 14.32 -4.79
C LEU A 4 -20.35 14.73 -4.69
N LEU A 5 -19.86 15.41 -5.72
CA LEU A 5 -18.46 15.88 -5.78
C LEU A 5 -18.07 16.70 -4.54
N ALA A 6 -18.84 17.73 -4.22
CA ALA A 6 -18.49 18.68 -3.17
C ALA A 6 -18.65 18.09 -1.76
N ARG A 7 -19.70 17.29 -1.53
CA ARG A 7 -19.95 16.64 -0.25
C ARG A 7 -18.97 15.52 0.08
N SER A 8 -18.54 14.74 -0.92
CA SER A 8 -17.55 13.68 -0.71
C SER A 8 -16.13 14.22 -0.42
N ALA A 9 -15.87 15.47 -0.79
CA ALA A 9 -14.57 16.13 -0.65
C ALA A 9 -14.43 16.83 0.71
N THR A 10 -14.86 18.08 0.76
CA THR A 10 -14.68 19.07 1.81
C THR A 10 -16.01 19.45 2.48
N GLY A 11 -17.13 18.91 2.00
CA GLY A 11 -18.46 19.30 2.47
C GLY A 11 -18.94 20.66 1.95
N GLN A 12 -18.20 21.28 1.03
CA GLN A 12 -18.55 22.58 0.47
C GLN A 12 -19.84 22.52 -0.38
N PRO A 13 -20.57 23.65 -0.56
CA PRO A 13 -21.73 23.69 -1.46
C PRO A 13 -21.37 23.42 -2.93
N ILE A 14 -20.20 23.88 -3.37
CA ILE A 14 -19.63 23.70 -4.71
C ILE A 14 -18.10 23.60 -4.62
N THR A 15 -17.46 22.94 -5.59
CA THR A 15 -15.99 22.83 -5.66
C THR A 15 -15.42 23.79 -6.70
N SER A 16 -14.15 24.18 -6.53
CA SER A 16 -13.39 24.93 -7.54
C SER A 16 -13.14 24.15 -8.84
N TYR A 17 -13.40 22.83 -8.86
CA TYR A 17 -13.24 21.96 -10.03
C TYR A 17 -14.53 21.78 -10.85
N THR A 18 -15.50 22.69 -10.69
CA THR A 18 -16.75 22.67 -11.47
C THR A 18 -16.79 23.87 -12.42
N SER A 19 -16.65 23.60 -13.73
CA SER A 19 -16.81 24.62 -14.78
C SER A 19 -18.17 24.46 -15.46
N HIS A 20 -18.89 25.57 -15.63
CA HIS A 20 -20.15 25.62 -16.36
C HIS A 20 -19.93 26.40 -17.66
N TYR A 21 -20.10 25.72 -18.79
CA TYR A 21 -19.98 26.34 -20.10
C TYR A 21 -21.38 26.63 -20.65
N GLY A 22 -21.62 27.88 -21.02
CA GLY A 22 -22.85 28.29 -21.70
C GLY A 22 -22.74 28.15 -23.22
N LYS A 23 -23.75 28.67 -23.93
CA LYS A 23 -23.70 28.80 -25.39
C LYS A 23 -22.63 29.82 -25.82
N PRO A 24 -22.07 29.70 -27.05
CA PRO A 24 -21.21 30.74 -27.60
C PRO A 24 -21.92 32.10 -27.68
N LYS A 25 -21.14 33.18 -27.72
CA LYS A 25 -21.66 34.53 -28.00
C LYS A 25 -22.26 34.58 -29.41
N GLN A 26 -23.17 35.53 -29.65
CA GLN A 26 -23.78 35.72 -30.95
C GLN A 26 -22.69 35.99 -32.02
N GLY A 27 -22.71 35.23 -33.11
CA GLY A 27 -21.68 35.26 -34.15
C GLY A 27 -20.36 34.55 -33.81
N GLY A 28 -20.27 33.85 -32.67
CA GLY A 28 -19.10 33.08 -32.26
C GLY A 28 -19.32 31.56 -32.30
N GLU A 29 -18.21 30.82 -32.26
CA GLU A 29 -18.19 29.35 -32.22
C GLU A 29 -17.75 28.83 -30.84
N PHE A 30 -18.13 27.60 -30.50
CA PHE A 30 -17.71 26.92 -29.27
C PHE A 30 -17.09 25.57 -29.63
N HIS A 31 -15.79 25.43 -29.39
CA HIS A 31 -15.06 24.19 -29.70
C HIS A 31 -14.75 23.42 -28.42
N ILE A 32 -15.08 22.14 -28.39
CA ILE A 32 -14.67 21.21 -27.35
C ILE A 32 -13.57 20.32 -27.92
N ILE A 33 -12.35 20.46 -27.43
CA ILE A 33 -11.22 19.61 -27.83
C ILE A 33 -11.02 18.55 -26.74
N ILE A 34 -11.27 17.30 -27.08
CA ILE A 34 -11.06 16.16 -26.18
C ILE A 34 -9.74 15.49 -26.56
N VAL A 35 -8.74 15.60 -25.70
CA VAL A 35 -7.44 14.93 -25.86
C VAL A 35 -7.46 13.61 -25.11
N ASP A 36 -7.14 12.49 -25.75
CA ASP A 36 -7.14 11.17 -25.09
C ASP A 36 -6.12 11.07 -23.95
N ASN A 37 -4.86 11.48 -24.17
CA ASN A 37 -3.78 11.46 -23.19
C ASN A 37 -3.57 10.08 -22.51
N GLY A 38 -3.70 8.98 -23.26
CA GLY A 38 -3.51 7.61 -22.77
C GLY A 38 -4.74 7.03 -22.05
N ARG A 39 -5.90 7.69 -22.13
CA ARG A 39 -7.14 7.16 -21.54
C ARG A 39 -7.63 5.92 -22.28
N SER A 40 -7.39 5.84 -23.59
CA SER A 40 -7.72 4.64 -24.38
C SER A 40 -6.94 3.42 -23.91
N ASP A 41 -5.66 3.57 -23.58
CA ASP A 41 -4.83 2.48 -23.02
C ASP A 41 -5.34 2.04 -21.64
N ILE A 42 -5.69 2.99 -20.77
CA ILE A 42 -6.29 2.70 -19.46
C ILE A 42 -7.62 1.98 -19.61
N LEU A 43 -8.44 2.38 -20.59
CA LEU A 43 -9.73 1.76 -20.86
C LEU A 43 -9.59 0.31 -21.32
N ALA A 44 -8.53 0.01 -22.10
CA ALA A 44 -8.21 -1.32 -22.57
C ALA A 44 -7.72 -2.26 -21.46
N ASP A 45 -7.16 -1.73 -20.36
CA ASP A 45 -6.73 -2.52 -19.21
C ASP A 45 -7.94 -2.87 -18.30
N PRO A 46 -8.43 -4.13 -18.28
CA PRO A 46 -9.59 -4.52 -17.48
C PRO A 46 -9.34 -4.40 -15.97
N GLU A 47 -8.07 -4.43 -15.55
CA GLU A 47 -7.70 -4.32 -14.14
C GLU A 47 -7.70 -2.89 -13.64
N HIS A 48 -7.42 -1.93 -14.53
CA HIS A 48 -7.24 -0.52 -14.16
C HIS A 48 -8.21 0.47 -14.82
N ARG A 49 -9.08 0.03 -15.74
CA ARG A 49 -10.08 0.90 -16.40
C ARG A 49 -11.00 1.66 -15.45
N LYS A 50 -11.25 1.13 -14.25
CA LYS A 50 -12.09 1.79 -13.23
C LYS A 50 -11.49 3.13 -12.77
N LEU A 51 -10.21 3.41 -13.03
CA LEU A 51 -9.62 4.74 -12.80
C LEU A 51 -10.33 5.84 -13.58
N LEU A 52 -10.89 5.53 -14.74
CA LEU A 52 -11.62 6.49 -15.57
C LEU A 52 -12.96 6.91 -14.95
N ASN A 53 -13.45 6.20 -13.93
CA ASN A 53 -14.61 6.63 -13.14
C ASN A 53 -14.28 7.78 -12.17
N CYS A 54 -13.00 8.13 -12.00
CA CYS A 54 -12.58 9.14 -11.03
C CYS A 54 -13.20 10.51 -11.34
N ILE A 55 -14.03 10.99 -10.41
CA ILE A 55 -14.68 12.30 -10.51
C ILE A 55 -13.85 13.44 -9.91
N ARG A 56 -12.62 13.19 -9.47
CA ARG A 56 -11.73 14.15 -8.79
C ARG A 56 -12.31 14.79 -7.52
N CYS A 57 -13.10 14.06 -6.73
CA CYS A 57 -13.62 14.55 -5.45
C CYS A 57 -12.56 14.64 -4.34
N GLY A 58 -11.45 13.91 -4.40
CA GLY A 58 -10.41 13.95 -3.35
C GLY A 58 -10.75 13.22 -2.04
N ALA A 59 -11.92 12.58 -1.91
CA ALA A 59 -12.29 11.78 -0.74
C ALA A 59 -11.21 10.74 -0.35
N CYS A 60 -10.61 10.11 -1.36
CA CYS A 60 -9.54 9.13 -1.16
C CYS A 60 -8.30 9.71 -0.47
N MET A 61 -7.95 10.97 -0.76
CA MET A 61 -6.83 11.67 -0.13
C MET A 61 -7.17 12.01 1.33
N ASN A 62 -8.38 12.49 1.58
CA ASN A 62 -8.84 12.90 2.92
C ASN A 62 -8.95 11.73 3.90
N THR A 63 -9.18 10.51 3.43
CA THR A 63 -9.19 9.32 4.31
C THR A 63 -7.83 8.63 4.42
N CYS A 64 -6.91 8.86 3.47
CA CYS A 64 -5.65 8.13 3.42
C CYS A 64 -4.71 8.54 4.57
N PRO A 65 -4.36 7.62 5.49
CA PRO A 65 -3.51 7.96 6.63
C PRO A 65 -2.09 8.37 6.19
N VAL A 66 -1.59 7.77 5.11
CA VAL A 66 -0.26 8.06 4.55
C VAL A 66 -0.22 9.48 4.01
N TYR A 67 -1.13 9.81 3.08
CA TYR A 67 -1.20 11.15 2.49
C TYR A 67 -1.40 12.25 3.56
N ARG A 68 -2.25 12.01 4.55
CA ARG A 68 -2.48 12.99 5.64
C ARG A 68 -1.25 13.24 6.51
N ARG A 69 -0.29 12.31 6.57
CA ARG A 69 0.92 12.44 7.38
C ARG A 69 2.13 12.89 6.57
N SER A 70 2.30 12.36 5.36
CA SER A 70 3.42 12.69 4.47
C SER A 70 3.20 13.96 3.65
N GLY A 71 1.95 14.37 3.46
CA GLY A 71 1.57 15.36 2.46
C GLY A 71 1.76 14.86 1.02
N GLY A 72 1.58 15.78 0.07
CA GLY A 72 1.70 15.48 -1.37
C GLY A 72 3.13 15.36 -1.90
N TYR A 73 4.10 16.02 -1.27
CA TYR A 73 5.50 16.08 -1.75
C TYR A 73 6.23 14.74 -1.73
N SER A 74 5.78 13.78 -0.93
CA SER A 74 6.37 12.44 -0.89
C SER A 74 5.99 11.56 -2.09
N TYR A 75 5.05 12.01 -2.93
CA TYR A 75 4.59 11.26 -4.10
C TYR A 75 5.37 11.68 -5.34
N SER A 76 5.80 10.71 -6.16
CA SER A 76 6.55 10.99 -7.39
C SER A 76 5.70 11.45 -8.58
N TYR A 77 4.36 11.50 -8.44
CA TYR A 77 3.44 11.97 -9.46
C TYR A 77 2.74 13.26 -9.00
N PHE A 78 2.43 14.17 -9.93
CA PHE A 78 1.92 15.51 -9.59
C PHE A 78 0.52 15.47 -8.94
N ILE A 79 -0.25 14.40 -9.18
CA ILE A 79 -1.45 14.09 -8.41
C ILE A 79 -1.02 13.18 -7.26
N PRO A 80 -1.20 13.58 -6.00
CA PRO A 80 -0.78 12.75 -4.87
C PRO A 80 -1.89 11.79 -4.40
N GLY A 81 -1.56 10.99 -3.38
CA GLY A 81 -2.51 10.10 -2.73
C GLY A 81 -2.90 8.86 -3.56
N PRO A 82 -3.92 8.08 -3.13
CA PRO A 82 -4.24 6.80 -3.75
C PRO A 82 -4.60 6.87 -5.24
N ILE A 83 -5.29 7.92 -5.66
CA ILE A 83 -5.57 8.16 -7.09
C ILE A 83 -4.29 8.48 -7.87
N GLY A 84 -3.41 9.27 -7.26
CA GLY A 84 -2.11 9.63 -7.79
C GLY A 84 -1.19 8.45 -8.06
N ILE A 85 -1.13 7.50 -7.11
CA ILE A 85 -0.36 6.26 -7.26
C ILE A 85 -0.80 5.54 -8.54
N ASN A 86 -2.11 5.30 -8.70
CA ASN A 86 -2.63 4.57 -9.86
C ASN A 86 -2.43 5.33 -11.18
N LEU A 87 -2.67 6.65 -11.20
CA LEU A 87 -2.45 7.47 -12.40
C LEU A 87 -0.96 7.55 -12.79
N GLY A 88 -0.06 7.62 -11.81
CA GLY A 88 1.38 7.54 -12.04
C GLY A 88 1.77 6.19 -12.63
N MET A 89 1.27 5.09 -12.07
CA MET A 89 1.53 3.74 -12.57
C MET A 89 1.03 3.54 -14.00
N THR A 90 -0.17 4.00 -14.33
CA THR A 90 -0.70 3.91 -15.71
C THR A 90 0.09 4.76 -16.69
N LYS A 91 0.66 5.90 -16.25
CA LYS A 91 1.43 6.80 -17.12
C LYS A 91 2.87 6.34 -17.35
N SER A 92 3.55 5.91 -16.29
CA SER A 92 4.95 5.47 -16.36
C SER A 92 5.26 4.58 -15.14
N PRO A 93 5.02 3.26 -15.25
CA PRO A 93 5.21 2.32 -14.15
C PRO A 93 6.62 2.39 -13.54
N GLN A 94 7.66 2.41 -14.36
CA GLN A 94 9.07 2.41 -13.92
C GLN A 94 9.41 3.67 -13.14
N LYS A 95 8.86 4.82 -13.52
CA LYS A 95 9.11 6.10 -12.83
C LYS A 95 8.37 6.19 -11.49
N HIS A 96 7.22 5.53 -11.37
CA HIS A 96 6.28 5.77 -10.26
C HIS A 96 6.08 4.57 -9.33
N ALA A 97 6.70 3.42 -9.62
CA ALA A 97 6.62 2.18 -8.82
C ALA A 97 6.96 2.38 -7.34
N GLY A 98 7.89 3.29 -7.03
CA GLY A 98 8.27 3.61 -5.64
C GLY A 98 7.09 3.98 -4.73
N ASN A 99 6.08 4.69 -5.27
CA ASN A 99 4.91 5.10 -4.49
C ASN A 99 4.03 3.93 -4.05
N LEU A 100 4.12 2.77 -4.72
CA LEU A 100 3.34 1.59 -4.35
C LEU A 100 3.66 1.15 -2.93
N SER A 101 4.92 1.27 -2.49
CA SER A 101 5.37 0.86 -1.16
C SER A 101 4.85 1.77 -0.05
N ALA A 102 4.53 3.03 -0.36
CA ALA A 102 3.97 3.99 0.59
C ALA A 102 2.54 3.62 1.04
N CYS A 103 1.77 2.92 0.21
CA CYS A 103 0.39 2.54 0.55
C CYS A 103 0.35 1.49 1.69
N SER A 104 -0.42 1.72 2.75
CA SER A 104 -0.61 0.70 3.80
C SER A 104 -1.61 -0.40 3.40
N LEU A 105 -2.26 -0.30 2.23
CA LEU A 105 -3.34 -1.18 1.78
C LEU A 105 -4.51 -1.29 2.79
N CYS A 106 -4.79 -0.26 3.58
CA CYS A 106 -5.92 -0.26 4.51
C CYS A 106 -7.30 -0.18 3.84
N LEU A 107 -7.36 -0.04 2.51
CA LEU A 107 -8.57 0.04 1.67
C LEU A 107 -9.58 1.14 2.01
N SER A 108 -9.30 2.02 2.98
CA SER A 108 -10.21 3.12 3.36
C SER A 108 -10.62 3.99 2.17
N CYS A 109 -9.68 4.25 1.25
CA CYS A 109 -9.95 5.03 0.04
C CYS A 109 -10.97 4.40 -0.92
N SER A 110 -11.03 3.06 -0.99
CA SER A 110 -11.99 2.33 -1.81
C SER A 110 -13.38 2.37 -1.18
N MET A 111 -13.44 2.24 0.15
CA MET A 111 -14.70 2.28 0.91
C MET A 111 -15.40 3.63 0.79
N VAL A 112 -14.66 4.74 0.92
CA VAL A 112 -15.25 6.09 0.84
C VAL A 112 -15.47 6.58 -0.59
N CYS A 113 -14.95 5.89 -1.61
CA CYS A 113 -15.04 6.36 -2.99
C CYS A 113 -16.50 6.32 -3.48
N PRO A 114 -17.10 7.47 -3.83
CA PRO A 114 -18.49 7.50 -4.31
C PRO A 114 -18.63 6.92 -5.73
N ALA A 115 -17.53 6.85 -6.49
CA ALA A 115 -17.50 6.37 -7.87
C ALA A 115 -16.95 4.94 -8.01
N LYS A 116 -16.72 4.24 -6.89
CA LYS A 116 -16.26 2.83 -6.83
C LYS A 116 -15.09 2.55 -7.80
N VAL A 117 -14.06 3.39 -7.68
CA VAL A 117 -12.82 3.26 -8.46
C VAL A 117 -12.00 2.04 -8.01
N ASP A 118 -12.19 1.54 -6.78
CA ASP A 118 -11.43 0.41 -6.20
C ASP A 118 -9.91 0.71 -6.15
N LEU A 119 -9.57 1.88 -5.61
CA LEU A 119 -8.21 2.43 -5.61
C LEU A 119 -7.19 1.54 -4.91
N GLY A 120 -7.54 1.01 -3.74
CA GLY A 120 -6.65 0.15 -2.95
C GLY A 120 -6.41 -1.20 -3.60
N GLU A 121 -7.46 -1.78 -4.19
CA GLU A 121 -7.42 -3.04 -4.92
C GLU A 121 -6.56 -2.92 -6.17
N GLN A 122 -6.68 -1.82 -6.91
CA GLN A 122 -5.82 -1.54 -8.05
C GLN A 122 -4.34 -1.34 -7.66
N ILE A 123 -4.07 -0.62 -6.56
CA ILE A 123 -2.70 -0.52 -6.01
C ILE A 123 -2.15 -1.90 -5.65
N TYR A 124 -2.98 -2.77 -5.09
CA TYR A 124 -2.58 -4.15 -4.79
C TYR A 124 -2.22 -4.93 -6.05
N LYS A 125 -2.99 -4.79 -7.14
CA LYS A 125 -2.68 -5.41 -8.44
C LYS A 125 -1.35 -4.91 -9.01
N TRP A 126 -1.10 -3.60 -8.96
CA TRP A 126 0.20 -3.05 -9.34
C TRP A 126 1.36 -3.64 -8.54
N ARG A 127 1.17 -3.88 -7.24
CA ARG A 127 2.19 -4.56 -6.41
C ARG A 127 2.48 -5.99 -6.87
N GLN A 128 1.49 -6.72 -7.38
CA GLN A 128 1.70 -8.07 -7.93
C GLN A 128 2.51 -8.03 -9.23
N LYS A 129 2.37 -6.97 -10.03
CA LYS A 129 3.09 -6.79 -11.30
C LYS A 129 4.51 -6.24 -11.16
N LEU A 130 4.98 -5.91 -9.95
CA LEU A 130 6.31 -5.33 -9.75
C LEU A 130 7.45 -6.21 -10.29
N ASP A 131 7.28 -7.53 -10.26
CA ASP A 131 8.28 -8.47 -10.79
C ASP A 131 8.35 -8.42 -12.32
N GLU A 132 7.20 -8.42 -12.98
CA GLU A 132 7.08 -8.28 -14.44
C GLU A 132 7.62 -6.93 -14.93
N LEU A 133 7.44 -5.88 -14.12
CA LEU A 133 7.92 -4.53 -14.41
C LEU A 133 9.43 -4.35 -14.16
N GLY A 134 10.12 -5.33 -13.58
CA GLY A 134 11.54 -5.24 -13.22
C GLY A 134 11.83 -4.36 -12.00
N GLU A 135 10.80 -3.93 -11.27
CA GLU A 135 10.87 -3.03 -10.11
C GLU A 135 10.82 -3.78 -8.77
N SER A 136 10.82 -5.12 -8.81
CA SER A 136 10.85 -5.95 -7.60
C SER A 136 12.24 -5.99 -6.96
N ASN A 137 12.29 -5.91 -5.63
CA ASN A 137 13.55 -6.05 -4.91
C ASN A 137 13.94 -7.55 -4.79
N ARG A 138 14.98 -7.94 -5.54
CA ARG A 138 15.48 -9.33 -5.57
C ARG A 138 15.88 -9.87 -4.20
N GLN A 139 16.51 -9.05 -3.35
CA GLN A 139 16.91 -9.47 -2.00
C GLN A 139 15.67 -9.76 -1.14
N LYS A 140 14.65 -8.89 -1.17
CA LYS A 140 13.38 -9.12 -0.47
C LYS A 140 12.69 -10.38 -0.97
N LYS A 141 12.73 -10.64 -2.29
CA LYS A 141 12.15 -11.86 -2.89
C LYS A 141 12.83 -13.13 -2.35
N ILE A 142 14.17 -13.13 -2.31
CA ILE A 142 14.95 -14.25 -1.75
C ILE A 142 14.60 -14.44 -0.27
N VAL A 143 14.68 -13.38 0.55
CA VAL A 143 14.36 -13.46 1.99
C VAL A 143 12.94 -13.97 2.22
N SER A 144 11.95 -13.46 1.47
CA SER A 144 10.56 -13.92 1.58
C SER A 144 10.40 -15.39 1.18
N LYS A 145 11.11 -15.84 0.13
CA LYS A 145 11.05 -17.24 -0.31
C LYS A 145 11.73 -18.18 0.68
N SER A 146 12.87 -17.78 1.25
CA SER A 146 13.54 -18.52 2.32
C SER A 146 12.65 -18.64 3.55
N MET A 147 11.99 -17.55 3.94
CA MET A 147 11.06 -17.52 5.06
C MET A 147 9.86 -18.46 4.80
N GLN A 148 9.32 -18.47 3.58
CA GLN A 148 8.26 -19.41 3.19
C GLN A 148 8.71 -20.87 3.40
N VAL A 149 9.90 -21.25 2.91
CA VAL A 149 10.41 -22.62 3.06
C VAL A 149 10.56 -23.03 4.53
N VAL A 150 11.05 -22.12 5.39
CA VAL A 150 11.18 -22.37 6.82
C VAL A 150 9.82 -22.51 7.50
N MET A 151 8.85 -21.66 7.15
CA MET A 151 7.52 -21.63 7.77
C MET A 151 6.60 -22.76 7.30
N ASP A 152 6.72 -23.19 6.04
CA ASP A 152 5.92 -24.28 5.47
C ASP A 152 6.39 -25.67 5.95
N SER A 153 7.59 -25.77 6.53
CA SER A 153 8.16 -27.00 7.06
C SER A 153 8.19 -27.00 8.60
N PRO A 154 7.39 -27.84 9.28
CA PRO A 154 7.40 -27.92 10.73
C PRO A 154 8.78 -28.26 11.31
N THR A 155 9.54 -29.13 10.64
CA THR A 155 10.87 -29.54 11.12
C THR A 155 11.88 -28.39 11.07
N LEU A 156 11.93 -27.64 9.95
CA LEU A 156 12.79 -26.46 9.81
C LEU A 156 12.38 -25.35 10.77
N PHE A 157 11.08 -25.10 10.91
CA PHE A 157 10.56 -24.11 11.84
C PHE A 157 10.97 -24.40 13.29
N TYR A 158 10.77 -25.63 13.77
CA TYR A 158 11.16 -26.00 15.14
C TYR A 158 12.67 -26.04 15.35
N ALA A 159 13.45 -26.43 14.33
CA ALA A 159 14.91 -26.36 14.39
C ALA A 159 15.39 -24.89 14.50
N ALA A 160 14.80 -23.98 13.72
CA ALA A 160 15.09 -22.56 13.80
C ALA A 160 14.73 -21.97 15.17
N LEU A 161 13.57 -22.33 15.73
CA LEU A 161 13.18 -21.92 17.09
C LEU A 161 14.11 -22.46 18.18
N TRP A 162 14.60 -23.70 18.04
CA TRP A 162 15.55 -24.28 18.98
C TRP A 162 16.91 -23.56 18.93
N ALA A 163 17.36 -23.15 17.73
CA ALA A 163 18.61 -22.44 17.54
C ALA A 163 18.52 -20.93 17.89
N ALA A 164 17.33 -20.33 17.91
CA ALA A 164 17.12 -18.90 18.12
C ALA A 164 17.85 -18.30 19.36
N PRO A 165 17.89 -18.95 20.54
CA PRO A 165 18.58 -18.41 21.72
C PRO A 165 20.09 -18.25 21.55
N LEU A 166 20.70 -18.94 20.59
CA LEU A 166 22.13 -18.80 20.28
C LEU A 166 22.45 -17.36 19.83
N VAL A 167 21.49 -16.66 19.22
CA VAL A 167 21.64 -15.26 18.77
C VAL A 167 21.96 -14.33 19.94
N ASN A 168 21.39 -14.57 21.13
CA ASN A 168 21.65 -13.75 22.31
C ASN A 168 23.12 -13.78 22.76
N LYS A 169 23.86 -14.84 22.41
CA LYS A 169 25.27 -15.03 22.79
C LYS A 169 26.24 -14.61 21.69
N MET A 170 25.75 -14.27 20.51
CA MET A 170 26.62 -13.90 19.39
C MET A 170 27.18 -12.49 19.57
N PRO A 171 28.44 -12.24 19.15
CA PRO A 171 29.03 -10.91 19.18
C PRO A 171 28.20 -9.91 18.37
N ARG A 172 28.12 -8.66 18.87
CA ARG A 172 27.30 -7.60 18.27
C ARG A 172 27.60 -7.36 16.79
N PHE A 173 28.86 -7.42 16.36
CA PHE A 173 29.24 -7.22 14.95
C PHE A 173 28.70 -8.32 14.02
N MET A 174 28.47 -9.52 14.53
CA MET A 174 27.93 -10.64 13.75
C MET A 174 26.41 -10.53 13.62
N VAL A 175 25.74 -10.01 14.65
CA VAL A 175 24.29 -9.84 14.70
C VAL A 175 23.85 -8.56 13.97
N TYR A 176 24.57 -7.46 14.18
CA TYR A 176 24.28 -6.13 13.62
C TYR A 176 25.26 -5.83 12.50
N ASN A 177 25.02 -6.48 11.35
CA ASN A 177 25.78 -6.29 10.12
C ASN A 177 24.85 -5.83 8.98
N LYS A 178 25.41 -5.54 7.79
CA LYS A 178 24.66 -5.06 6.62
C LYS A 178 23.59 -6.02 6.09
N LEU A 179 23.63 -7.30 6.45
CA LEU A 179 22.61 -8.29 6.09
C LEU A 179 21.40 -8.24 7.05
N ASN A 180 21.55 -7.64 8.23
CA ASN A 180 20.48 -7.48 9.19
C ASN A 180 19.83 -6.09 9.07
N ALA A 181 18.88 -5.96 8.13
CA ALA A 181 18.11 -4.73 7.96
C ALA A 181 17.27 -4.35 9.20
N TRP A 182 16.91 -5.30 10.07
CA TRP A 182 16.24 -4.99 11.34
C TRP A 182 17.16 -4.20 12.29
N GLY A 183 18.45 -4.56 12.29
CA GLY A 183 19.47 -3.98 13.16
C GLY A 183 19.86 -2.53 12.87
N GLU A 184 19.44 -1.94 11.74
CA GLU A 184 19.81 -0.56 11.37
C GLU A 184 19.21 0.50 12.31
N GLY A 185 18.04 0.23 12.90
CA GLY A 185 17.36 1.17 13.79
C GLY A 185 16.60 0.50 14.94
N ARG A 186 16.77 -0.81 15.13
CA ARG A 186 16.09 -1.58 16.18
C ARG A 186 17.03 -2.60 16.79
N GLU A 187 16.94 -2.76 18.10
CA GLU A 187 17.56 -3.89 18.80
C GLU A 187 16.74 -5.17 18.52
N LEU A 188 17.42 -6.31 18.43
CA LEU A 188 16.72 -7.59 18.38
C LEU A 188 16.15 -7.92 19.78
N PRO A 189 14.95 -8.50 19.85
CA PRO A 189 14.42 -8.97 21.12
C PRO A 189 15.29 -10.10 21.66
N GLN A 190 15.37 -10.23 22.99
CA GLN A 190 16.03 -11.38 23.59
C GLN A 190 15.20 -12.64 23.37
N PHE A 191 15.79 -13.64 22.71
CA PHE A 191 15.13 -14.91 22.44
C PHE A 191 15.04 -15.74 23.73
N ALA A 192 13.84 -16.21 24.09
CA ALA A 192 13.65 -17.06 25.27
C ALA A 192 14.31 -18.44 25.08
N SER A 193 14.85 -19.03 26.15
CA SER A 193 15.53 -20.34 26.09
C SER A 193 14.62 -21.51 25.73
N GLN A 194 13.30 -21.36 25.90
CA GLN A 194 12.31 -22.36 25.54
C GLN A 194 11.22 -21.72 24.69
N SER A 195 10.89 -22.38 23.57
CA SER A 195 9.76 -21.98 22.73
C SER A 195 8.44 -22.29 23.42
N PHE A 196 7.37 -21.57 23.05
CA PHE A 196 6.02 -21.84 23.53
C PHE A 196 5.62 -23.32 23.31
N ASN A 197 5.94 -23.91 22.16
CA ASN A 197 5.64 -25.31 21.88
C ASN A 197 6.37 -26.26 22.84
N SER A 198 7.63 -25.98 23.20
CA SER A 198 8.34 -26.79 24.19
C SER A 198 7.73 -26.65 25.58
N LEU A 199 7.27 -25.46 25.97
CA LEU A 199 6.60 -25.25 27.26
C LEU A 199 5.25 -25.96 27.30
N TRP A 200 4.49 -25.89 26.20
CA TRP A 200 3.22 -26.56 26.02
C TRP A 200 3.35 -28.08 26.14
N LYS A 201 4.29 -28.70 25.40
CA LYS A 201 4.56 -30.15 25.48
C LYS A 201 5.03 -30.61 26.87
N LYS A 202 5.61 -29.71 27.67
CA LYS A 202 6.05 -29.98 29.05
C LYS A 202 4.95 -29.67 30.08
N ASN A 203 3.73 -29.35 29.66
CA ASN A 203 2.62 -28.92 30.52
C ASN A 203 2.97 -27.75 31.46
N LYS A 204 3.89 -26.86 31.03
CA LYS A 204 4.33 -25.69 31.80
C LYS A 204 3.52 -24.42 31.49
N VAL A 205 2.59 -24.50 30.53
CA VAL A 205 1.64 -23.43 30.22
C VAL A 205 0.34 -23.80 30.92
N GLN A 206 0.22 -23.45 32.19
CA GLN A 206 -1.05 -23.59 32.92
C GLN A 206 -1.84 -22.29 32.78
N GLU A 207 -3.13 -22.39 32.48
CA GLU A 207 -4.03 -21.25 32.62
C GLU A 207 -4.02 -20.80 34.08
N LYS A 208 -3.73 -19.52 34.31
CA LYS A 208 -4.04 -18.94 35.62
C LYS A 208 -5.53 -19.14 35.84
N LYS A 209 -5.91 -19.94 36.85
CA LYS A 209 -7.28 -19.92 37.36
C LYS A 209 -7.61 -18.45 37.61
N LYS A 210 -8.66 -17.95 36.96
CA LYS A 210 -9.24 -16.67 37.34
C LYS A 210 -9.68 -16.84 38.79
N ASP A 211 -8.99 -16.17 39.69
CA ASP A 211 -9.52 -15.98 41.04
C ASP A 211 -10.84 -15.22 40.86
N ASN A 212 -11.94 -15.86 41.27
CA ASN A 212 -13.27 -15.24 41.23
C ASN A 212 -13.26 -14.10 42.26
N GLU A 213 -13.20 -12.85 41.77
CA GLU A 213 -13.71 -11.66 42.48
C GLU A 213 -15.08 -11.28 41.88
#